data_AF-A0A484BAI7-F1
#
_entry.id   AF-A0A484BAI7-F1
#
_cell.length_a   1.000
_cell.length_b   1.000
_cell.length_c   1.000
_cell.angle_alpha   90.00
_cell.angle_beta   90.00
_cell.angle_gamma   90.00
#
_symmetry.space_group_name_H-M   'P 1'
#
loop_
_entity.id
_entity.type
_entity.pdbx_description
1 polymer ?
#
loop_
_entity_poly.entity_id
_entity_poly.type
_entity_poly.pdbx_seq_one_letter_code
_entity_poly.pdbx_strand_id
1 'polypeptide(L)'
;MGGRNGQQVAIQIMDYTYEYCVGNENITQGELQEVIEELMDQEFNTLCDDHSIPEICQNLLRYKQMAMASQYPQIEMELSKLPQGKDWLRPDVKITYTPIDDSSSDEDMEDDDESAEDPMNAADSDEEAGTSSGRVTRSQTRKQQAEQFVEPEEGWTTVRRK
;
A
#
# COMPACT_ATOMS: atom_id res chain seq x y z
N MET A 1 1.89 -4.64 3.24
CA MET A 1 2.69 -5.07 2.07
C MET A 1 1.94 -6.11 1.25
N GLY A 2 1.11 -5.65 0.30
CA GLY A 2 0.51 -6.42 -0.80
C GLY A 2 -0.67 -7.34 -0.49
N GLY A 3 -0.79 -7.86 0.73
CA GLY A 3 -1.88 -8.78 1.10
C GLY A 3 -1.93 -10.01 0.19
N ARG A 4 -3.12 -10.62 0.07
CA ARG A 4 -3.32 -11.85 -0.75
C ARG A 4 -3.09 -11.64 -2.24
N ASN A 5 -3.18 -10.41 -2.73
CA ASN A 5 -3.08 -10.07 -4.15
C ASN A 5 -1.75 -9.38 -4.51
N GLY A 6 -0.80 -9.27 -3.58
CA GLY A 6 0.42 -8.47 -3.78
C GLY A 6 1.25 -8.91 -4.98
N GLN A 7 1.23 -10.20 -5.32
CA GLN A 7 1.88 -10.71 -6.53
C GLN A 7 1.22 -10.19 -7.81
N GLN A 8 -0.11 -10.25 -7.88
CA GLN A 8 -0.87 -9.79 -9.05
C GLN A 8 -0.71 -8.29 -9.25
N VAL A 9 -0.75 -7.54 -8.15
CA VAL A 9 -0.52 -6.10 -8.12
C VAL A 9 0.90 -5.76 -8.60
N ALA A 10 1.92 -6.49 -8.14
CA ALA A 10 3.29 -6.28 -8.60
C ALA A 10 3.46 -6.53 -10.12
N ILE A 11 2.76 -7.54 -10.66
CA ILE A 11 2.73 -7.80 -12.11
C ILE A 11 2.05 -6.64 -12.86
N GLN A 12 0.92 -6.14 -12.34
CA GLN A 12 0.22 -4.99 -12.92
C GLN A 12 1.07 -3.72 -12.91
N ILE A 13 1.78 -3.45 -11.81
CA ILE A 13 2.72 -2.32 -11.69
C ILE A 13 3.86 -2.45 -12.72
N MET A 14 4.41 -3.65 -12.91
CA MET A 14 5.43 -3.91 -13.92
C MET A 14 4.93 -3.58 -15.33
N ASP A 15 3.75 -4.09 -15.70
CA ASP A 15 3.15 -3.87 -17.02
C ASP A 15 2.81 -2.39 -17.23
N TYR A 16 2.20 -1.75 -16.25
CA TYR A 16 1.88 -0.31 -16.30
C TYR A 16 3.14 0.55 -16.43
N THR A 17 4.18 0.27 -15.66
CA THR A 17 5.44 1.02 -15.72
C THR A 17 6.08 0.88 -17.11
N TYR A 18 6.03 -0.32 -17.70
CA TYR A 18 6.50 -0.56 -19.06
C TYR A 18 5.71 0.25 -20.10
N GLU A 19 4.37 0.17 -20.05
CA GLU A 19 3.50 0.91 -20.96
C GLU A 19 3.69 2.42 -20.83
N TYR A 20 3.80 2.93 -19.60
CA TYR A 20 4.07 4.33 -19.33
C TYR A 20 5.42 4.76 -19.94
N CYS A 21 6.46 3.94 -19.76
CA CYS A 21 7.80 4.21 -20.28
C CYS A 21 7.87 4.24 -21.82
N VAL A 22 7.15 3.34 -22.48
CA VAL A 22 7.15 3.21 -23.96
C VAL A 22 6.15 4.17 -24.61
N GLY A 23 5.01 4.42 -23.98
CA GLY A 23 3.95 5.29 -24.51
C GLY A 23 4.29 6.77 -24.50
N ASN A 24 5.21 7.20 -23.61
CA ASN A 24 5.64 8.59 -23.52
C ASN A 24 7.09 8.72 -24.03
N GLU A 25 7.32 9.50 -25.07
CA GLU A 25 8.65 9.62 -25.69
C GLU A 25 9.66 10.32 -24.78
N ASN A 26 9.27 11.43 -24.13
CA ASN A 26 10.18 12.34 -23.41
C ASN A 26 9.90 12.38 -21.88
N ILE A 27 9.85 11.22 -21.25
CA ILE A 27 9.67 11.12 -19.79
C ILE A 27 10.93 11.57 -19.08
N THR A 28 10.77 12.47 -18.11
CA THR A 28 11.82 12.89 -17.20
C THR A 28 11.90 11.95 -15.99
N GLN A 29 13.05 11.94 -15.32
CA GLN A 29 13.23 11.12 -14.12
C GLN A 29 12.22 11.49 -13.02
N GLY A 30 11.90 12.78 -12.84
CA GLY A 30 10.95 13.24 -11.84
C GLY A 30 9.53 12.72 -12.09
N GLU A 31 9.06 12.77 -13.34
CA GLU A 31 7.74 12.25 -13.70
C GLU A 31 7.62 10.73 -13.43
N LEU A 32 8.64 9.96 -13.81
CA LEU A 32 8.65 8.52 -13.55
C LEU A 32 8.75 8.21 -12.05
N GLN A 33 9.48 9.03 -11.29
CA GLN A 33 9.62 8.89 -9.84
C GLN A 33 8.28 9.12 -9.15
N GLU A 34 7.59 10.22 -9.45
CA GLU A 34 6.26 10.52 -8.89
C GLU A 34 5.29 9.37 -9.15
N VAL A 35 5.29 8.80 -10.36
CA VAL A 35 4.45 7.65 -10.71
C VAL A 35 4.78 6.42 -9.87
N ILE A 36 6.06 6.07 -9.70
CA ILE A 36 6.44 4.88 -8.93
C ILE A 36 6.18 5.10 -7.42
N GLU A 37 6.43 6.30 -6.89
CA GLU A 37 6.10 6.66 -5.51
C GLU A 37 4.59 6.52 -5.24
N GLU A 38 3.75 7.05 -6.14
CA GLU A 38 2.30 6.93 -6.05
C GLU A 38 1.85 5.47 -6.10
N LEU A 39 2.43 4.64 -6.97
CA LEU A 39 2.12 3.20 -7.03
C LEU A 39 2.51 2.48 -5.73
N MET A 40 3.67 2.79 -5.16
CA MET A 40 4.11 2.15 -3.90
C MET A 40 3.24 2.55 -2.71
N ASP A 41 2.80 3.81 -2.67
CA ASP A 41 1.90 4.30 -1.63
C ASP A 41 0.48 3.73 -1.78
N GLN A 42 -0.12 3.83 -2.97
CA GLN A 42 -1.50 3.39 -3.20
C GLN A 42 -1.68 1.88 -3.09
N GLU A 43 -0.77 1.10 -3.67
CA GLU A 43 -0.94 -0.35 -3.81
C GLU A 43 -0.34 -1.14 -2.65
N PHE A 44 0.72 -0.63 -2.03
CA PHE A 44 1.42 -1.32 -0.95
C PHE A 44 1.38 -0.58 0.39
N ASN A 45 0.82 0.63 0.45
CA ASN A 45 0.87 1.52 1.62
C ASN A 45 2.32 1.66 2.11
N THR A 46 3.23 1.94 1.17
CA THR A 46 4.67 1.94 1.38
C THR A 46 5.30 3.23 0.87
N LEU A 47 6.01 3.93 1.76
CA LEU A 47 6.87 5.05 1.43
C LEU A 47 8.33 4.57 1.41
N CYS A 48 9.05 4.86 0.33
CA CYS A 48 10.44 4.44 0.13
C CYS A 48 11.40 5.62 0.33
N ASP A 49 11.92 5.80 1.54
CA ASP A 49 12.83 6.90 1.91
C ASP A 49 14.33 6.56 1.72
N ASP A 50 14.64 5.42 1.11
CA ASP A 50 16.00 4.88 0.94
C ASP A 50 16.65 5.28 -0.41
N HIS A 51 16.04 6.21 -1.14
CA HIS A 51 16.44 6.61 -2.49
C HIS A 51 16.39 5.48 -3.54
N SER A 52 15.75 4.35 -3.24
CA SER A 52 15.60 3.24 -4.19
C SER A 52 14.81 3.63 -5.43
N ILE A 53 13.70 4.36 -5.26
CA ILE A 53 12.85 4.77 -6.39
C ILE A 53 13.62 5.66 -7.39
N PRO A 54 14.29 6.74 -6.97
CA PRO A 54 15.14 7.53 -7.86
C PRO A 54 16.16 6.70 -8.66
N GLU A 55 16.83 5.74 -8.00
CA GLU A 55 17.82 4.86 -8.65
C GLU A 55 17.18 3.93 -9.67
N ILE A 56 16.01 3.37 -9.35
CA ILE A 56 15.23 2.53 -10.27
C ILE A 56 14.83 3.34 -11.50
N CYS A 57 14.28 4.55 -11.31
CA CYS A 57 13.88 5.44 -12.42
C CYS A 57 15.06 5.77 -13.33
N GLN A 58 16.22 6.09 -12.75
CA GLN A 58 17.44 6.38 -13.51
C GLN A 58 17.87 5.18 -14.37
N ASN A 59 17.85 3.97 -13.79
CA ASN A 59 18.20 2.75 -14.51
C ASN A 59 17.21 2.43 -15.62
N LEU A 60 15.90 2.54 -15.37
CA LEU A 60 14.86 2.32 -16.37
C LEU A 60 15.02 3.24 -17.58
N LEU A 61 15.22 4.55 -17.34
CA LEU A 61 15.43 5.52 -18.42
C LEU A 61 16.75 5.25 -19.17
N ARG A 62 17.81 4.84 -18.47
CA ARG A 62 19.07 4.42 -19.09
C ARG A 62 18.86 3.23 -20.02
N TYR A 63 18.14 2.20 -19.58
CA TYR A 63 17.82 1.03 -20.40
C TYR A 63 16.93 1.37 -21.59
N LYS A 64 15.93 2.26 -21.42
CA LYS A 64 15.11 2.78 -22.52
C LYS A 64 15.98 3.44 -23.60
N GLN A 65 16.91 4.32 -23.21
CA GLN A 65 17.81 4.99 -24.15
C GLN A 65 18.71 3.99 -24.89
N MET A 66 19.29 3.02 -24.18
CA MET A 66 20.10 1.96 -24.80
C MET A 66 19.28 1.09 -25.76
N ALA A 67 18.02 0.80 -25.43
CA ALA A 67 17.12 0.04 -26.29
C ALA A 67 16.76 0.81 -27.56
N MET A 68 16.49 2.11 -27.45
CA MET A 68 16.29 3.00 -28.60
C MET A 68 17.54 3.09 -29.50
N ALA A 69 18.74 3.02 -28.92
CA ALA A 69 20.01 2.97 -29.64
C ALA A 69 20.38 1.57 -30.18
N SER A 70 19.50 0.57 -30.04
CA SER A 70 19.73 -0.84 -30.42
C SER A 70 20.96 -1.48 -29.77
N GLN A 71 21.33 -1.04 -28.56
CA GLN A 71 22.49 -1.54 -27.80
C GLN A 71 22.15 -2.73 -26.90
N TYR A 72 21.40 -3.71 -27.42
CA TYR A 72 20.95 -4.89 -26.66
C TYR A 72 22.07 -5.68 -25.97
N PRO A 73 23.25 -5.90 -26.57
CA PRO A 73 24.33 -6.64 -25.90
C PRO A 73 24.84 -5.95 -24.62
N GLN A 74 24.77 -4.61 -24.56
CA GLN A 74 25.16 -3.86 -23.36
C GLN A 74 24.09 -3.99 -22.27
N ILE A 75 22.81 -3.97 -22.66
CA ILE A 75 21.70 -4.21 -21.74
C ILE A 75 21.82 -5.60 -21.11
N GLU A 76 22.06 -6.63 -21.91
CA GLU A 76 22.26 -8.00 -21.41
C GLU A 76 23.45 -8.10 -20.43
N MET A 77 24.56 -7.42 -20.74
CA MET A 77 25.72 -7.37 -19.84
C MET A 77 25.39 -6.69 -18.51
N GLU A 78 24.66 -5.57 -18.52
CA GLU A 78 24.24 -4.89 -17.29
C GLU A 78 23.26 -5.75 -16.49
N LEU A 79 22.29 -6.38 -17.14
CA LEU A 79 21.34 -7.29 -16.50
C LEU A 79 22.02 -8.52 -15.90
N SER A 80 23.13 -9.00 -16.49
CA SER A 80 23.90 -10.12 -15.95
C SER A 80 24.61 -9.80 -14.63
N LYS A 81 24.79 -8.52 -14.29
CA LYS A 81 25.37 -8.08 -13.02
C LYS A 81 24.34 -8.08 -11.89
N LEU A 82 23.05 -8.07 -12.22
CA LEU A 82 21.99 -8.13 -11.23
C LEU A 82 21.88 -9.56 -10.67
N PRO A 83 21.56 -9.70 -9.37
CA PRO A 83 21.25 -11.02 -8.83
C PRO A 83 20.10 -11.64 -9.62
N GLN A 84 20.13 -12.97 -9.79
CA GLN A 84 19.04 -13.67 -10.47
C GLN A 84 17.71 -13.33 -9.80
N GLY A 85 16.78 -12.79 -10.59
CA GLY A 85 15.45 -12.43 -10.12
C GLY A 85 14.77 -13.65 -9.50
N LYS A 86 14.19 -13.48 -8.33
CA LYS A 86 13.37 -14.52 -7.70
C LYS A 86 12.15 -14.76 -8.61
N ASP A 87 11.83 -16.02 -8.91
CA ASP A 87 10.78 -16.40 -9.89
C ASP A 87 9.35 -15.95 -9.52
N TRP A 88 9.13 -15.35 -8.35
CA TRP A 88 7.81 -14.97 -7.83
C TRP A 88 7.07 -13.90 -8.67
N LEU A 89 7.79 -13.14 -9.50
CA LEU A 89 7.17 -12.16 -10.42
C LEU A 89 6.70 -12.78 -11.74
N ARG A 90 6.92 -14.08 -11.96
CA ARG A 90 6.40 -14.76 -13.15
C ARG A 90 4.90 -15.00 -12.99
N PRO A 91 4.08 -14.71 -14.02
CA PRO A 91 2.63 -14.89 -13.96
C PRO A 91 2.21 -16.36 -13.74
N ASP A 92 3.08 -17.32 -14.10
CA ASP A 92 2.83 -18.75 -13.94
C ASP A 92 3.11 -19.28 -12.52
N VAL A 93 3.74 -18.49 -11.65
CA VAL A 93 4.13 -18.91 -10.31
C VAL A 93 3.01 -18.62 -9.33
N LYS A 94 2.53 -19.62 -8.59
CA LYS A 94 1.55 -19.42 -7.51
C LYS A 94 2.27 -19.19 -6.19
N ILE A 95 2.16 -18.01 -5.60
CA ILE A 95 2.63 -17.76 -4.24
C ILE A 95 1.57 -18.24 -3.25
N THR A 96 1.96 -19.15 -2.36
CA THR A 96 1.10 -19.55 -1.24
C THR A 96 1.28 -18.54 -0.11
N TYR A 97 0.24 -17.76 0.17
CA TYR A 97 0.24 -16.85 1.32
C TYR A 97 0.12 -17.67 2.62
N THR A 98 1.14 -17.59 3.46
CA THR A 98 1.06 -18.04 4.86
C THR A 98 0.67 -16.84 5.71
N PRO A 99 -0.54 -16.81 6.30
CA PRO A 99 -0.89 -15.80 7.29
C PRO A 99 0.15 -15.82 8.41
N ILE A 100 0.65 -14.65 8.77
CA ILE A 100 1.38 -14.49 10.03
C ILE A 100 0.27 -14.48 11.08
N ASP A 101 0.23 -15.50 11.91
CA ASP A 101 -0.74 -15.62 13.00
C ASP A 101 -0.33 -14.59 14.06
N ASP A 102 -1.08 -13.49 14.20
CA ASP A 102 -0.91 -12.51 15.30
C ASP A 102 -1.44 -13.08 16.64
N SER A 103 -1.27 -14.38 16.87
CA SER A 103 -1.72 -15.07 18.08
C SER A 103 -0.56 -15.27 19.05
N SER A 104 -0.53 -14.38 20.04
CA SER A 104 -0.08 -14.59 21.42
C SER A 104 1.39 -14.99 21.65
N SER A 105 2.19 -13.98 22.01
CA SER A 105 3.20 -14.16 23.05
C SER A 105 2.73 -13.33 24.24
N ASP A 106 1.72 -13.85 24.95
CA ASP A 106 1.42 -13.42 26.32
C ASP A 106 2.50 -14.09 27.18
N GLU A 107 3.55 -13.34 27.50
CA GLU A 107 4.54 -13.78 28.47
C GLU A 107 3.91 -13.67 29.87
N ASP A 108 3.24 -14.75 30.28
CA ASP A 108 2.87 -15.01 31.68
C ASP A 108 4.12 -14.93 32.57
N MET A 109 4.35 -13.75 33.15
CA MET A 109 5.26 -13.57 34.28
C MET A 109 4.48 -13.88 35.56
N GLU A 110 4.36 -15.17 35.90
CA GLU A 110 3.98 -15.62 37.25
C GLU A 110 5.03 -15.18 38.28
N ASP A 111 4.67 -14.12 39.00
CA ASP A 111 4.76 -13.91 40.45
C ASP A 111 5.73 -14.78 41.29
N ASP A 112 6.67 -14.13 41.98
CA ASP A 112 7.19 -14.56 43.27
C ASP A 112 7.24 -13.32 44.21
N ASP A 113 6.25 -13.29 45.11
CA ASP A 113 6.19 -12.67 46.43
C ASP A 113 7.59 -12.73 47.12
N GLU A 114 8.08 -11.82 47.97
CA GLU A 114 7.57 -11.52 49.31
C GLU A 114 8.09 -10.16 49.83
N SER A 115 7.15 -9.33 50.29
CA SER A 115 7.15 -8.60 51.57
C SER A 115 8.23 -7.53 51.89
N ALA A 116 7.82 -6.25 52.03
CA ALA A 116 7.57 -5.64 53.35
C ALA A 116 7.13 -4.14 53.32
N GLU A 117 6.11 -3.86 54.14
CA GLU A 117 5.79 -2.65 54.94
C GLU A 117 5.33 -1.29 54.33
N ASP A 118 4.00 -1.13 54.32
CA ASP A 118 3.14 0.07 54.52
C ASP A 118 3.44 0.76 55.90
N PRO A 119 2.94 1.97 56.33
CA PRO A 119 1.78 2.72 55.81
C PRO A 119 1.76 4.28 55.91
N MET A 120 0.68 4.84 55.34
CA MET A 120 -0.01 6.12 55.64
C MET A 120 0.49 7.43 55.00
N ASN A 121 -0.37 8.10 54.21
CA ASN A 121 -1.39 9.02 54.74
C ASN A 121 -2.39 9.50 53.66
N ALA A 122 -3.56 9.87 54.17
CA ALA A 122 -4.88 10.01 53.62
C ALA A 122 -5.21 11.22 52.70
N ALA A 123 -6.46 11.14 52.20
CA ALA A 123 -7.43 12.17 51.81
C ALA A 123 -7.67 12.25 50.29
N ASP A 124 -8.71 11.64 49.70
CA ASP A 124 -10.18 11.75 49.91
C ASP A 124 -10.79 13.07 49.41
N SER A 125 -11.57 12.97 48.33
CA SER A 125 -12.87 13.63 48.05
C SER A 125 -13.18 13.50 46.55
N ASP A 126 -14.05 12.56 46.16
CA ASP A 126 -15.51 12.72 45.92
C ASP A 126 -15.78 13.37 44.55
N GLU A 127 -16.13 12.58 43.51
CA GLU A 127 -17.50 12.21 43.12
C GLU A 127 -18.36 13.43 42.72
N GLU A 128 -18.91 13.40 41.50
CA GLU A 128 -20.36 13.35 41.30
C GLU A 128 -20.77 13.38 39.82
N ALA A 129 -21.93 12.76 39.62
CA ALA A 129 -22.47 12.23 38.39
C ALA A 129 -23.19 13.25 37.50
N GLY A 130 -23.49 12.81 36.27
CA GLY A 130 -24.34 13.55 35.32
C GLY A 130 -24.91 12.67 34.22
N THR A 131 -25.74 11.69 34.58
CA THR A 131 -26.65 11.00 33.66
C THR A 131 -27.86 11.90 33.34
N SER A 132 -28.27 12.01 32.06
CA SER A 132 -29.68 11.87 31.68
C SER A 132 -29.97 12.12 30.18
N SER A 133 -30.64 11.13 29.59
CA SER A 133 -31.81 11.20 28.69
C SER A 133 -31.98 12.33 27.67
N GLY A 134 -32.19 11.95 26.40
CA GLY A 134 -32.86 12.80 25.41
C GLY A 134 -33.31 12.06 24.15
N ARG A 135 -34.62 11.81 24.04
CA ARG A 135 -35.31 11.05 23.00
C ARG A 135 -35.35 11.71 21.62
N VAL A 136 -35.52 10.83 20.62
CA VAL A 136 -36.08 10.99 19.27
C VAL A 136 -36.85 12.28 18.96
N THR A 137 -36.57 12.88 17.80
CA THR A 137 -37.61 13.54 17.00
C THR A 137 -37.53 13.14 15.54
N ARG A 138 -38.73 13.07 14.98
CA ARG A 138 -39.17 12.42 13.76
C ARG A 138 -39.27 13.46 12.65
N SER A 139 -39.12 12.99 11.42
CA SER A 139 -39.73 13.50 10.17
C SER A 139 -39.23 14.83 9.60
N GLN A 140 -38.49 14.74 8.49
CA GLN A 140 -38.93 15.39 7.26
C GLN A 140 -38.93 14.40 6.11
N THR A 141 -40.14 14.05 5.70
CA THR A 141 -40.48 13.29 4.50
C THR A 141 -40.27 14.19 3.29
N ARG A 142 -39.31 13.89 2.42
CA ARG A 142 -39.37 14.33 1.01
C ARG A 142 -39.32 13.12 0.10
N LYS A 143 -40.51 12.66 -0.25
CA LYS A 143 -40.81 11.70 -1.32
C LYS A 143 -40.62 12.43 -2.67
N GLN A 144 -40.10 11.70 -3.67
CA GLN A 144 -39.80 12.05 -5.09
C GLN A 144 -38.27 12.13 -5.30
N GLN A 145 -37.58 11.27 -6.04
CA GLN A 145 -37.92 10.29 -7.08
C GLN A 145 -37.04 9.04 -6.90
N ALA A 146 -37.63 7.88 -7.07
CA ALA A 146 -36.90 6.62 -7.22
C ALA A 146 -36.38 6.55 -8.66
N GLU A 147 -35.19 7.11 -8.88
CA GLU A 147 -34.30 6.65 -9.93
C GLU A 147 -33.18 5.89 -9.22
N GLN A 148 -32.96 4.65 -9.65
CA GLN A 148 -31.89 3.77 -9.18
C GLN A 148 -30.55 4.52 -9.25
N PHE A 149 -30.10 5.04 -8.11
CA PHE A 149 -28.71 5.41 -7.92
C PHE A 149 -27.94 4.10 -7.81
N VAL A 150 -27.49 3.58 -8.94
CA VAL A 150 -26.40 2.63 -8.96
C VAL A 150 -25.17 3.46 -8.61
N GLU A 151 -24.68 3.26 -7.39
CA GLU A 151 -23.38 3.74 -6.95
C GLU A 151 -22.35 3.28 -8.00
N PRO A 152 -21.72 4.19 -8.75
CA PRO A 152 -20.63 3.79 -9.60
C PRO A 152 -19.51 3.31 -8.67
N GLU A 153 -19.06 2.07 -8.85
CA GLU A 153 -17.87 1.61 -8.16
C GLU A 153 -16.75 2.64 -8.36
N GLU A 154 -16.14 3.05 -7.25
CA GLU A 154 -14.98 3.95 -7.22
C GLU A 154 -13.81 3.28 -7.93
N GLY A 155 -13.76 3.45 -9.25
CA GLY A 155 -12.72 2.85 -10.06
C GLY A 155 -13.07 2.94 -11.55
N TRP A 156 -12.47 3.92 -12.22
CA TRP A 156 -12.39 4.09 -13.67
C TRP A 156 -13.64 4.64 -14.38
N THR A 157 -13.62 5.94 -14.65
CA THR A 157 -14.54 6.58 -15.60
C THR A 157 -14.23 6.12 -17.02
N THR A 158 -15.22 5.54 -17.70
CA THR A 158 -15.10 5.13 -19.11
C THR A 158 -15.24 6.35 -20.03
N VAL A 159 -14.18 6.72 -20.75
CA VAL A 159 -14.21 7.79 -21.77
C VAL A 159 -14.88 7.26 -23.05
N ARG A 160 -16.07 7.77 -23.38
CA ARG A 160 -16.68 7.56 -24.70
C ARG A 160 -16.14 8.57 -25.70
N ARG A 161 -15.49 8.09 -26.77
CA ARG A 161 -15.13 8.93 -27.93
C ARG A 161 -16.37 9.23 -28.76
N LYS A 162 -16.51 10.48 -29.20
CA LYS A 162 -17.52 10.92 -30.18
C LYS A 162 -16.92 10.90 -31.57
#